data_AF-A0A9E5YP47-F1
#
_entry.id   AF-A0A9E5YP47-F1
#
_cell.length_a   1.000
_cell.length_b   1.000
_cell.length_c   1.000
_cell.angle_alpha   90.00
_cell.angle_beta   90.00
_cell.angle_gamma   90.00
#
_symmetry.space_group_name_H-M   'P 1'
#
loop_
_entity.id
_entity.type
_entity.pdbx_description
1 polymer ?
#
loop_
_entity_poly.entity_id
_entity_poly.type
_entity_poly.pdbx_seq_one_letter_code
_entity_poly.pdbx_strand_id
1 'polypeptide(L)'
;MGRILIILVVFLAVVIAAIVITVQNKTVEVPELLTEFLHSNLAAYALNYGIKQVANENITGDSTQILNLEVPAVGGRIDTLTYIYNATNDTISILAFISWLKDGTRIIPDYASETRIVISTTPATYNFGDNALTTAGPVRFTGDSSVNPSYRENFSFTFEDIFETIAEAAKNYAISDGNYYEGTNITDPGHGSYTVDSFTWMEGNYHPTSWNISSGILIVNGDLHCSAHVNFTGLIYVMGEFFPSAQTNITGAVFVEDPAQTHLSGHASITYDQDVLDSLNGPPPTFGITVFYWRE
;
A
#
# COMPACT_ATOMS: atom_id res chain seq x y z
N MET A 1 -20.39 40.59 -8.44
CA MET A 1 -19.07 39.92 -8.51
C MET A 1 -18.99 38.63 -7.69
N GLY A 2 -19.66 38.49 -6.54
CA GLY A 2 -19.58 37.25 -5.73
C GLY A 2 -20.12 35.97 -6.37
N ARG A 3 -21.12 36.04 -7.26
CA ARG A 3 -21.69 34.84 -7.91
C ARG A 3 -20.75 34.20 -8.94
N ILE A 4 -19.93 35.00 -9.62
CA ILE A 4 -18.94 34.50 -10.58
C ILE A 4 -17.78 33.83 -9.84
N LEU A 5 -17.37 34.37 -8.69
CA LEU A 5 -16.32 33.79 -7.85
C LEU A 5 -16.73 32.42 -7.29
N ILE A 6 -17.99 32.29 -6.83
CA ILE A 6 -18.50 31.02 -6.28
C ILE A 6 -18.59 29.94 -7.36
N ILE A 7 -19.01 30.29 -8.58
CA ILE A 7 -19.05 29.33 -9.70
C ILE A 7 -17.63 28.86 -10.05
N LEU A 8 -16.64 29.74 -10.01
CA LEU A 8 -15.25 29.42 -10.33
C LEU A 8 -14.60 28.52 -9.25
N VAL A 9 -14.92 28.76 -7.97
CA VAL A 9 -14.45 27.92 -6.86
C VAL A 9 -15.10 26.53 -6.87
N VAL A 10 -16.40 26.45 -7.18
CA VAL A 10 -17.10 25.17 -7.30
C VAL A 10 -16.61 24.38 -8.52
N PHE A 11 -16.35 25.06 -9.64
CA PHE A 11 -15.78 24.41 -10.83
C PHE A 11 -14.36 23.89 -10.57
N LEU A 12 -13.53 24.66 -9.85
CA LEU A 12 -12.19 24.24 -9.44
C LEU A 12 -12.26 23.03 -8.48
N ALA A 13 -13.18 23.01 -7.53
CA ALA A 13 -13.38 21.89 -6.61
C ALA A 13 -13.85 20.62 -7.35
N VAL A 14 -14.71 20.75 -8.35
CA VAL A 14 -15.16 19.62 -9.18
C VAL A 14 -14.03 19.09 -10.06
N VAL A 15 -13.17 19.96 -10.60
CA VAL A 15 -11.98 19.56 -11.37
C VAL A 15 -10.97 18.85 -10.47
N ILE A 16 -10.71 19.36 -9.26
CA ILE A 16 -9.82 18.71 -8.29
C ILE A 16 -10.38 17.35 -7.86
N ALA A 17 -11.68 17.25 -7.58
CA ALA A 17 -12.32 15.98 -7.24
C ALA A 17 -12.27 14.97 -8.39
N ALA A 18 -12.48 15.41 -9.63
CA ALA A 18 -12.35 14.55 -10.81
C ALA A 18 -10.91 14.07 -11.01
N ILE A 19 -9.91 14.92 -10.76
CA ILE A 19 -8.49 14.53 -10.79
C ILE A 19 -8.22 13.47 -9.71
N VAL A 20 -8.66 13.69 -8.47
CA VAL A 20 -8.47 12.72 -7.37
C VAL A 20 -9.13 11.37 -7.66
N ILE A 21 -10.31 11.35 -8.29
CA ILE A 21 -11.01 10.11 -8.66
C ILE A 21 -10.34 9.42 -9.86
N THR A 22 -9.77 10.18 -10.79
CA THR A 22 -9.06 9.61 -11.97
C THR A 22 -7.68 9.08 -11.58
N VAL A 23 -7.07 9.63 -10.52
CA VAL A 23 -5.81 9.20 -9.91
C VAL A 23 -5.85 7.82 -9.29
N GLN A 24 -7.02 7.36 -8.85
CA GLN A 24 -7.17 6.09 -8.14
C GLN A 24 -7.37 4.87 -9.05
N ASN A 25 -7.48 5.03 -10.38
CA ASN A 25 -8.00 3.95 -11.25
C ASN A 25 -7.05 3.41 -12.35
N LYS A 26 -5.73 3.62 -12.29
CA LYS A 26 -4.81 2.95 -13.24
C LYS A 26 -3.50 2.47 -12.61
N THR A 27 -3.27 1.17 -12.74
CA THR A 27 -2.15 0.37 -12.26
C THR A 27 -1.02 0.25 -13.31
N VAL A 28 0.20 -0.05 -12.82
CA VAL A 28 1.40 -0.64 -13.49
C VAL A 28 2.46 0.27 -14.15
N GLU A 29 2.30 1.59 -14.20
CA GLU A 29 3.47 2.47 -14.36
C GLU A 29 3.46 3.46 -13.21
N VAL A 30 4.62 3.74 -12.59
CA VAL A 30 4.79 4.89 -11.68
C VAL A 30 3.92 6.01 -12.22
N PRO A 31 2.96 6.55 -11.46
CA PRO A 31 1.80 7.18 -12.07
C PRO A 31 2.21 8.12 -13.19
N GLU A 32 1.79 7.81 -14.42
CA GLU A 32 1.72 8.77 -15.53
C GLU A 32 0.73 9.92 -15.22
N LEU A 33 0.49 10.25 -13.94
CA LEU A 33 -0.43 11.29 -13.45
C LEU A 33 -0.01 12.72 -13.75
N LEU A 34 0.93 12.84 -14.66
CA LEU A 34 1.95 13.83 -14.58
C LEU A 34 2.51 14.08 -15.99
N THR A 35 2.17 13.26 -16.98
CA THR A 35 2.57 13.53 -18.36
C THR A 35 1.78 14.67 -19.03
N GLU A 36 0.69 15.18 -18.46
CA GLU A 36 0.06 16.41 -18.97
C GLU A 36 0.17 17.62 -18.01
N PHE A 37 0.36 17.39 -16.70
CA PHE A 37 0.47 18.45 -15.68
C PHE A 37 1.89 18.61 -15.06
N LEU A 38 2.79 17.60 -15.09
CA LEU A 38 4.23 17.81 -14.80
C LEU A 38 5.01 18.36 -15.98
N HIS A 39 4.55 18.15 -17.22
CA HIS A 39 5.23 18.72 -18.37
C HIS A 39 5.24 20.27 -18.34
N SER A 40 4.49 20.89 -17.42
CA SER A 40 4.53 22.32 -17.11
C SER A 40 5.12 22.67 -15.74
N ASN A 41 5.39 21.70 -14.83
CA ASN A 41 5.85 21.97 -13.46
C ASN A 41 7.15 21.20 -13.12
N LEU A 42 8.28 21.87 -13.37
CA LEU A 42 9.65 21.38 -13.16
C LEU A 42 9.92 20.93 -11.71
N ALA A 43 9.30 21.60 -10.73
CA ALA A 43 9.49 21.28 -9.32
C ALA A 43 8.90 19.92 -8.96
N ALA A 44 7.68 19.64 -9.40
CA ALA A 44 7.04 18.36 -9.11
C ALA A 44 7.75 17.19 -9.80
N TYR A 45 8.34 17.40 -10.98
CA TYR A 45 9.23 16.41 -11.60
C TYR A 45 10.47 16.15 -10.75
N ALA A 46 11.11 17.21 -10.24
CA ALA A 46 12.30 17.10 -9.41
C ALA A 46 12.04 16.38 -8.09
N LEU A 47 10.90 16.68 -7.46
CA LEU A 47 10.50 16.03 -6.22
C LEU A 47 10.26 14.54 -6.45
N ASN A 48 9.49 14.15 -7.47
CA ASN A 48 9.28 12.73 -7.81
C ASN A 48 10.57 11.97 -8.08
N TYR A 49 11.54 12.59 -8.75
CA TYR A 49 12.85 11.98 -8.92
C TYR A 49 13.52 11.72 -7.57
N GLY A 50 13.48 12.70 -6.65
CA GLY A 50 14.01 12.53 -5.29
C GLY A 50 13.29 11.44 -4.49
N ILE A 51 11.95 11.37 -4.57
CA ILE A 51 11.16 10.31 -3.91
C ILE A 51 11.64 8.93 -4.37
N LYS A 52 11.87 8.75 -5.68
CA LYS A 52 12.36 7.48 -6.23
C LYS A 52 13.73 7.07 -5.70
N GLN A 53 14.64 8.03 -5.47
CA GLN A 53 15.97 7.72 -4.92
C GLN A 53 15.87 7.19 -3.50
N VAL A 54 14.94 7.73 -2.72
CA VAL A 54 14.66 7.30 -1.35
C VAL A 54 13.97 5.94 -1.34
N ALA A 55 12.92 5.76 -2.15
CA ALA A 55 12.15 4.51 -2.22
C ALA A 55 12.99 3.32 -2.69
N ASN A 56 14.00 3.55 -3.54
CA ASN A 56 14.92 2.52 -4.01
C ASN A 56 16.12 2.28 -3.05
N GLU A 57 16.06 2.78 -1.82
CA GLU A 57 17.11 2.66 -0.80
C GLU A 57 18.49 3.24 -1.19
N ASN A 58 18.56 4.06 -2.25
CA ASN A 58 19.81 4.72 -2.64
C ASN A 58 20.20 5.84 -1.65
N ILE A 59 19.24 6.28 -0.82
CA ILE A 59 19.42 7.32 0.19
C ILE A 59 18.89 6.81 1.52
N THR A 60 19.79 6.57 2.47
CA THR A 60 19.47 6.08 3.83
C THR A 60 19.83 7.09 4.93
N GLY A 61 20.19 8.32 4.55
CA GLY A 61 20.57 9.38 5.49
C GLY A 61 20.80 10.72 4.81
N ASP A 62 21.37 11.67 5.56
CA ASP A 62 21.69 13.00 5.05
C ASP A 62 22.58 12.92 3.80
N SER A 63 22.15 13.58 2.73
CA SER A 63 22.89 13.55 1.47
C SER A 63 22.58 14.78 0.61
N THR A 64 23.50 15.15 -0.26
CA THR A 64 23.26 16.16 -1.29
C THR A 64 23.80 15.65 -2.62
N GLN A 65 22.91 15.53 -3.60
CA GLN A 65 23.22 15.08 -4.95
C GLN A 65 23.20 16.26 -5.91
N ILE A 66 24.33 16.51 -6.57
CA ILE A 66 24.43 17.46 -7.68
C ILE A 66 24.15 16.69 -8.97
N LEU A 67 23.00 16.95 -9.59
CA LEU A 67 22.50 16.13 -10.70
C LEU A 67 22.75 16.79 -12.07
N ASN A 68 22.49 18.10 -12.18
CA ASN A 68 22.45 18.80 -13.47
C ASN A 68 21.59 18.07 -14.52
N LEU A 69 20.49 17.46 -14.09
CA LEU A 69 19.64 16.63 -14.94
C LEU A 69 18.68 17.52 -15.73
N GLU A 70 18.90 17.66 -17.03
CA GLU A 70 17.97 18.37 -17.91
C GLU A 70 16.64 17.63 -17.97
N VAL A 71 15.55 18.41 -17.97
CA VAL A 71 14.16 17.94 -18.09
C VAL A 71 13.60 18.57 -19.37
N PRO A 72 13.84 17.94 -20.55
CA PRO A 72 13.55 18.55 -21.85
C PRO A 72 12.06 18.88 -22.04
N ALA A 73 11.20 18.07 -21.41
CA ALA A 73 9.76 18.21 -21.38
C ALA A 73 9.27 19.60 -20.93
N VAL A 74 9.98 20.24 -19.98
CA VAL A 74 9.56 21.49 -19.31
C VAL A 74 10.54 22.66 -19.58
N GLY A 75 11.62 22.42 -20.34
CA GLY A 75 12.66 23.42 -20.58
C GLY A 75 13.48 23.80 -19.33
N GLY A 76 13.65 22.85 -18.41
CA GLY A 76 14.29 23.06 -17.12
C GLY A 76 15.34 22.03 -16.76
N ARG A 77 15.93 22.17 -15.57
CA ARG A 77 16.99 21.31 -15.05
C ARG A 77 16.81 21.12 -13.55
N ILE A 78 17.07 19.91 -13.05
CA ILE A 78 17.29 19.66 -11.62
C ILE A 78 18.78 19.89 -11.35
N ASP A 79 19.09 20.94 -10.59
CA ASP A 79 20.47 21.26 -10.23
C ASP A 79 20.94 20.38 -9.08
N THR A 80 20.16 20.34 -8.01
CA THR A 80 20.54 19.67 -6.76
C THR A 80 19.34 19.10 -6.03
N LEU A 81 19.50 17.92 -5.45
CA LEU A 81 18.60 17.35 -4.45
C LEU A 81 19.34 17.22 -3.13
N THR A 82 18.75 17.75 -2.06
CA THR A 82 19.26 17.60 -0.69
C THR A 82 18.27 16.78 0.12
N TYR A 83 18.78 15.74 0.77
CA TYR A 83 18.05 14.83 1.65
C TYR A 83 18.47 15.12 3.09
N ILE A 84 17.49 15.37 3.96
CA ILE A 84 17.71 15.67 5.38
C ILE A 84 16.93 14.64 6.20
N TYR A 85 17.65 13.76 6.89
CA TYR A 85 17.11 12.72 7.75
C TYR A 85 16.87 13.25 9.17
N ASN A 86 15.68 13.00 9.69
CA ASN A 86 15.33 13.26 11.07
C ASN A 86 15.13 11.92 11.79
N ALA A 87 16.18 11.48 12.49
CA ALA A 87 16.16 10.24 13.26
C ALA A 87 15.11 10.20 14.39
N THR A 88 14.61 11.35 14.85
CA THR A 88 13.60 11.38 15.93
C THR A 88 12.22 10.99 15.42
N ASN A 89 11.91 11.36 14.19
CA ASN A 89 10.58 11.16 13.59
C ASN A 89 10.60 10.16 12.43
N ASP A 90 11.77 9.59 12.13
CA ASP A 90 12.02 8.73 10.97
C ASP A 90 11.50 9.34 9.66
N THR A 91 11.95 10.56 9.37
CA THR A 91 11.51 11.29 8.16
C THR A 91 12.71 11.74 7.32
N ILE A 92 12.58 11.67 6.00
CA ILE A 92 13.51 12.31 5.05
C ILE A 92 12.82 13.51 4.39
N SER A 93 13.39 14.70 4.58
CA SER A 93 13.01 15.89 3.82
C SER A 93 13.84 15.96 2.53
N ILE A 94 13.18 16.16 1.40
CA ILE A 94 13.78 16.34 0.08
C ILE A 94 13.63 17.79 -0.34
N LEU A 95 14.75 18.47 -0.55
CA LEU A 95 14.81 19.81 -1.10
C LEU A 95 15.33 19.74 -2.53
N ALA A 96 14.55 20.26 -3.48
CA ALA A 96 14.90 20.33 -4.88
C ALA A 96 15.23 21.77 -5.29
N PHE A 97 16.46 21.96 -5.77
CA PHE A 97 16.89 23.16 -6.48
C PHE A 97 16.81 22.90 -7.98
N ILE A 98 16.04 23.72 -8.67
CA ILE A 98 15.75 23.60 -10.08
C ILE A 98 16.11 24.91 -10.80
N SER A 99 16.41 24.85 -12.08
CA SER A 99 16.64 26.04 -12.91
C SER A 99 16.01 25.89 -14.28
N TRP A 100 15.57 26.99 -14.88
CA TRP A 100 14.92 26.96 -16.20
C TRP A 100 15.46 28.03 -17.12
N LEU A 101 15.22 27.90 -18.43
CA LEU A 101 15.61 28.91 -19.40
C LEU A 101 14.50 29.95 -19.57
N LYS A 102 14.85 31.22 -19.42
CA LYS A 102 14.01 32.36 -19.79
C LYS A 102 14.78 33.21 -20.81
N ASP A 103 14.26 33.33 -22.02
CA ASP A 103 14.88 34.07 -23.12
C ASP A 103 16.35 33.65 -23.40
N GLY A 104 16.61 32.33 -23.32
CA GLY A 104 17.95 31.75 -23.53
C GLY A 104 18.91 31.89 -22.34
N THR A 105 18.51 32.54 -21.26
CA THR A 105 19.30 32.69 -20.04
C THR A 105 18.80 31.74 -18.96
N ARG A 106 19.71 31.05 -18.26
CA ARG A 106 19.35 30.16 -17.15
C ARG A 106 18.99 31.00 -15.92
N ILE A 107 17.78 30.81 -15.43
CA ILE A 107 17.25 31.40 -14.20
C ILE A 107 17.29 30.34 -13.11
N ILE A 108 17.86 30.72 -11.98
CA ILE A 108 17.87 29.93 -10.75
C ILE A 108 16.97 30.68 -9.76
N PRO A 109 15.90 30.07 -9.25
CA PRO A 109 15.03 30.67 -8.25
C PRO A 109 15.77 30.81 -6.92
N ASP A 110 15.41 31.86 -6.16
CA ASP A 110 15.99 32.13 -4.84
C ASP A 110 15.56 31.10 -3.76
N TYR A 111 14.60 30.23 -4.08
CA TYR A 111 14.01 29.27 -3.15
C TYR A 111 13.98 27.87 -3.76
N ALA A 112 14.20 26.85 -2.91
CA ALA A 112 14.02 25.44 -3.26
C ALA A 112 12.57 25.00 -3.02
N SER A 113 12.14 24.00 -3.78
CA SER A 113 10.91 23.25 -3.48
C SER A 113 11.22 22.19 -2.42
N GLU A 114 10.41 22.11 -1.37
CA GLU A 114 10.57 21.11 -0.28
C GLU A 114 9.39 20.14 -0.27
N THR A 115 9.70 18.84 -0.32
CA THR A 115 8.77 17.76 0.02
C THR A 115 9.31 17.04 1.23
N ARG A 116 8.44 16.65 2.17
CA ARG A 116 8.83 15.73 3.24
C ARG A 116 8.24 14.36 2.99
N ILE A 117 9.09 13.36 3.11
CA ILE A 117 8.72 11.96 3.12
C ILE A 117 8.89 11.46 4.55
N VAL A 118 7.85 10.87 5.09
CA VAL A 118 7.93 10.04 6.29
C VAL A 118 8.24 8.63 5.80
N ILE A 119 9.36 8.07 6.25
CA ILE A 119 9.74 6.69 5.93
C ILE A 119 9.71 5.96 7.27
N SER A 120 8.68 5.16 7.50
CA SER A 120 8.74 4.27 8.66
C SER A 120 9.72 3.14 8.33
N THR A 121 10.89 3.16 8.97
CA THR A 121 11.86 2.06 9.01
C THR A 121 11.68 1.18 10.24
N THR A 122 10.77 1.58 11.14
CA THR A 122 10.41 0.76 12.29
C THR A 122 9.63 -0.45 11.76
N PRO A 123 10.11 -1.69 11.97
CA PRO A 123 9.33 -2.87 11.63
C PRO A 123 8.00 -2.74 12.35
N ALA A 124 6.90 -2.82 11.62
CA ALA A 124 5.62 -2.76 12.30
C ALA A 124 5.53 -3.95 13.26
N THR A 125 5.13 -3.64 14.48
CA THR A 125 4.87 -4.66 15.48
C THR A 125 3.39 -4.97 15.42
N TYR A 126 3.07 -6.16 14.94
CA TYR A 126 1.71 -6.65 14.84
C TYR A 126 1.24 -7.13 16.21
N ASN A 127 0.75 -6.21 17.06
CA ASN A 127 0.18 -6.56 18.36
C ASN A 127 -1.36 -6.43 18.33
N PHE A 128 -2.01 -7.51 17.93
CA PHE A 128 -3.47 -7.62 17.82
C PHE A 128 -4.11 -8.31 19.04
N GLY A 129 -3.32 -8.49 20.11
CA GLY A 129 -3.61 -9.41 21.21
C GLY A 129 -3.57 -10.89 20.79
N ASP A 130 -4.00 -11.78 21.68
CA ASP A 130 -3.89 -13.23 21.51
C ASP A 130 -5.03 -13.85 20.65
N ASN A 131 -5.59 -13.10 19.69
CA ASN A 131 -6.68 -13.58 18.83
C ASN A 131 -6.12 -14.09 17.50
N ALA A 132 -6.30 -15.38 17.21
CA ALA A 132 -5.96 -15.97 15.92
C ALA A 132 -6.89 -15.53 14.79
N LEU A 133 -8.15 -15.24 15.13
CA LEU A 133 -9.18 -14.81 14.19
C LEU A 133 -9.91 -13.60 14.77
N THR A 134 -9.98 -12.51 14.02
CA THR A 134 -10.78 -11.32 14.34
C THR A 134 -11.73 -11.03 13.19
N THR A 135 -13.02 -10.89 13.48
CA THR A 135 -14.07 -10.76 12.45
C THR A 135 -15.05 -9.63 12.80
N ALA A 136 -15.51 -8.92 11.77
CA ALA A 136 -16.55 -7.90 11.92
C ALA A 136 -17.95 -8.48 12.12
N GLY A 137 -18.19 -9.70 11.61
CA GLY A 137 -19.40 -10.48 11.82
C GLY A 137 -19.30 -11.54 12.92
N PRO A 138 -20.33 -12.40 13.06
CA PRO A 138 -20.30 -13.55 13.96
C PRO A 138 -19.48 -14.71 13.36
N VAL A 139 -18.93 -15.58 14.20
CA VAL A 139 -18.19 -16.78 13.75
C VAL A 139 -19.03 -18.04 13.96
N ARG A 140 -19.06 -18.91 12.96
CA ARG A 140 -19.69 -20.23 13.05
C ARG A 140 -18.67 -21.34 12.79
N PHE A 141 -18.65 -22.30 13.71
CA PHE A 141 -17.85 -23.51 13.62
C PHE A 141 -18.71 -24.71 13.25
N THR A 142 -18.26 -25.49 12.29
CA THR A 142 -18.79 -26.83 11.97
C THR A 142 -17.63 -27.80 11.70
N GLY A 143 -17.90 -29.11 11.74
CA GLY A 143 -16.84 -30.12 11.62
C GLY A 143 -15.83 -30.06 12.77
N ASP A 144 -14.60 -30.47 12.50
CA ASP A 144 -13.46 -30.46 13.43
C ASP A 144 -12.65 -29.15 13.29
N SER A 145 -13.34 -28.03 13.11
CA SER A 145 -12.70 -26.72 12.99
C SER A 145 -12.34 -26.12 14.35
N SER A 146 -11.26 -25.34 14.40
CA SER A 146 -10.77 -24.73 15.64
C SER A 146 -10.03 -23.41 15.42
N VAL A 147 -10.05 -22.55 16.43
CA VAL A 147 -9.23 -21.34 16.51
C VAL A 147 -8.54 -21.31 17.87
N ASN A 148 -7.22 -21.12 17.90
CA ASN A 148 -6.40 -21.16 19.11
C ASN A 148 -5.48 -19.93 19.20
N PRO A 149 -5.29 -19.31 20.38
CA PRO A 149 -5.95 -19.64 21.65
C PRO A 149 -7.36 -19.05 21.74
N SER A 150 -7.66 -18.01 20.96
CA SER A 150 -8.96 -17.33 20.99
C SER A 150 -9.31 -16.68 19.65
N TYR A 151 -10.59 -16.30 19.51
CA TYR A 151 -11.10 -15.49 18.41
C TYR A 151 -11.93 -14.34 18.96
N ARG A 152 -12.07 -13.28 18.14
CA ARG A 152 -12.91 -12.12 18.41
C ARG A 152 -13.92 -11.94 17.28
N GLU A 153 -15.18 -11.82 17.64
CA GLU A 153 -16.30 -11.62 16.70
C GLU A 153 -17.02 -10.30 16.95
N ASN A 154 -17.78 -9.83 15.96
CA ASN A 154 -18.53 -8.57 16.01
C ASN A 154 -17.64 -7.36 16.38
N PHE A 155 -16.40 -7.34 15.91
CA PHE A 155 -15.42 -6.29 16.20
C PHE A 155 -15.23 -5.38 14.99
N SER A 156 -15.43 -4.08 15.16
CA SER A 156 -15.23 -3.10 14.08
C SER A 156 -13.75 -2.74 13.97
N PHE A 157 -13.21 -2.87 12.77
CA PHE A 157 -11.88 -2.43 12.36
C PHE A 157 -11.90 -2.15 10.85
N THR A 158 -10.90 -1.43 10.35
CA THR A 158 -10.65 -1.27 8.91
C THR A 158 -9.25 -1.77 8.54
N PHE A 159 -8.95 -1.80 7.25
CA PHE A 159 -7.63 -2.14 6.75
C PHE A 159 -6.55 -1.22 7.35
N GLU A 160 -6.85 0.07 7.41
CA GLU A 160 -5.98 1.11 7.96
C GLU A 160 -5.69 0.91 9.45
N ASP A 161 -6.65 0.38 10.22
CA ASP A 161 -6.44 0.08 11.65
C ASP A 161 -5.41 -1.04 11.86
N ILE A 162 -5.30 -1.97 10.89
CA ILE A 162 -4.43 -3.14 10.97
C ILE A 162 -3.03 -2.86 10.40
N PHE A 163 -2.96 -2.17 9.26
CA PHE A 163 -1.71 -1.98 8.52
C PHE A 163 -1.13 -0.57 8.61
N GLU A 164 -1.79 0.35 9.31
CA GLU A 164 -1.38 1.76 9.45
C GLU A 164 -1.16 2.48 8.10
N THR A 165 -1.75 1.94 7.03
CA THR A 165 -1.66 2.43 5.65
C THR A 165 -3.01 2.33 4.97
N ILE A 166 -3.25 3.17 3.97
CA ILE A 166 -4.47 3.07 3.17
C ILE A 166 -4.42 1.84 2.26
N ALA A 167 -5.55 1.15 2.12
CA ALA A 167 -5.69 -0.05 1.28
C ALA A 167 -5.12 0.14 -0.14
N GLU A 168 -5.39 1.28 -0.76
CA GLU A 168 -4.91 1.62 -2.10
C GLU A 168 -3.37 1.71 -2.17
N ALA A 169 -2.70 2.21 -1.14
CA ALA A 169 -1.24 2.28 -1.11
C ALA A 169 -0.62 0.88 -1.00
N ALA A 170 -1.21 0.02 -0.17
CA ALA A 170 -0.79 -1.38 -0.02
C ALA A 170 -1.01 -2.20 -1.30
N LYS A 171 -2.14 -1.99 -1.99
CA LYS A 171 -2.41 -2.55 -3.33
C LYS A 171 -1.34 -2.14 -4.34
N ASN A 172 -1.00 -0.86 -4.39
CA ASN A 172 0.02 -0.35 -5.29
C ASN A 172 1.41 -0.91 -4.98
N TYR A 173 1.73 -1.17 -3.70
CA TYR A 173 2.94 -1.89 -3.34
C TYR A 173 2.97 -3.32 -3.91
N ALA A 174 1.90 -4.10 -3.69
CA ALA A 174 1.81 -5.46 -4.22
C ALA A 174 1.96 -5.51 -5.75
N ILE A 175 1.42 -4.52 -6.45
CA ILE A 175 1.59 -4.36 -7.90
C ILE A 175 3.07 -4.14 -8.26
N SER A 176 3.75 -3.24 -7.54
CA SER A 176 5.16 -2.92 -7.80
C SER A 176 6.11 -4.09 -7.50
N ASP A 177 5.75 -4.93 -6.53
CA ASP A 177 6.51 -6.11 -6.10
C ASP A 177 6.19 -7.36 -6.96
N GLY A 178 5.25 -7.25 -7.91
CA GLY A 178 4.83 -8.35 -8.77
C GLY A 178 3.92 -9.38 -8.08
N ASN A 179 3.43 -9.08 -6.89
CA ASN A 179 2.57 -9.93 -6.04
C ASN A 179 1.10 -9.48 -6.06
N TYR A 180 0.63 -8.97 -7.21
CA TYR A 180 -0.76 -8.58 -7.44
C TYR A 180 -1.43 -9.50 -8.45
N TYR A 181 -2.60 -10.00 -8.11
CA TYR A 181 -3.43 -10.85 -8.96
C TYR A 181 -4.84 -10.30 -9.06
N GLU A 182 -5.40 -10.25 -10.27
CA GLU A 182 -6.73 -9.71 -10.52
C GLU A 182 -7.58 -10.71 -11.30
N GLY A 183 -8.83 -10.86 -10.86
CA GLY A 183 -9.83 -11.69 -11.54
C GLY A 183 -11.05 -11.88 -10.68
N THR A 184 -12.23 -12.03 -11.30
CA THR A 184 -13.48 -12.26 -10.55
C THR A 184 -13.42 -13.50 -9.67
N ASN A 185 -12.78 -14.57 -10.14
CA ASN A 185 -12.45 -15.76 -9.36
C ASN A 185 -11.01 -16.14 -9.64
N ILE A 186 -10.13 -15.94 -8.67
CA ILE A 186 -8.72 -16.31 -8.70
C ILE A 186 -8.64 -17.73 -8.14
N THR A 187 -8.50 -18.71 -9.03
CA THR A 187 -8.32 -20.11 -8.66
C THR A 187 -6.87 -20.51 -8.89
N ASP A 188 -6.20 -21.07 -7.88
CA ASP A 188 -4.86 -21.65 -8.07
C ASP A 188 -4.92 -22.79 -9.11
N PRO A 189 -4.29 -22.66 -10.29
CA PRO A 189 -4.40 -23.64 -11.38
C PRO A 189 -3.73 -24.99 -11.09
N GLY A 190 -3.23 -25.20 -9.87
CA GLY A 190 -2.60 -26.44 -9.44
C GLY A 190 -1.09 -26.28 -9.30
N HIS A 191 -0.54 -26.88 -8.24
CA HIS A 191 0.90 -26.91 -7.93
C HIS A 191 1.57 -25.53 -7.78
N GLY A 192 1.00 -24.65 -6.95
CA GLY A 192 1.72 -23.47 -6.45
C GLY A 192 1.98 -22.37 -7.47
N SER A 193 1.07 -22.16 -8.44
CA SER A 193 1.23 -21.06 -9.39
C SER A 193 1.05 -19.68 -8.75
N TYR A 194 0.36 -19.61 -7.62
CA TYR A 194 0.28 -18.42 -6.77
C TYR A 194 0.86 -18.78 -5.41
N THR A 195 2.19 -18.78 -5.31
CA THR A 195 2.83 -18.80 -4.00
C THR A 195 2.58 -17.43 -3.39
N VAL A 196 1.75 -17.36 -2.36
CA VAL A 196 1.73 -16.15 -1.54
C VAL A 196 3.07 -16.15 -0.82
N ASP A 197 3.91 -15.20 -1.17
CA ASP A 197 5.21 -14.92 -0.57
C ASP A 197 5.26 -13.43 -0.25
N SER A 198 5.87 -13.06 0.88
CA SER A 198 5.97 -11.67 1.36
C SER A 198 4.62 -10.94 1.53
N PHE A 199 4.26 -10.00 0.65
CA PHE A 199 3.00 -9.24 0.67
C PHE A 199 2.25 -9.41 -0.66
N THR A 200 1.12 -10.12 -0.64
CA THR A 200 0.33 -10.46 -1.82
C THR A 200 -1.06 -9.85 -1.77
N TRP A 201 -1.52 -9.29 -2.90
CA TRP A 201 -2.87 -8.73 -3.07
C TRP A 201 -3.67 -9.50 -4.12
N MET A 202 -4.84 -10.00 -3.72
CA MET A 202 -5.83 -10.64 -4.58
C MET A 202 -7.00 -9.66 -4.80
N GLU A 203 -7.15 -9.16 -6.02
CA GLU A 203 -8.28 -8.33 -6.45
C GLU A 203 -9.39 -9.22 -7.01
N GLY A 204 -10.31 -9.62 -6.12
CA GLY A 204 -11.43 -10.52 -6.38
C GLY A 204 -11.43 -11.76 -5.47
N ASN A 205 -12.32 -12.71 -5.77
CA ASN A 205 -12.52 -13.87 -4.91
C ASN A 205 -11.39 -14.88 -5.08
N TYR A 206 -10.70 -15.22 -3.99
CA TYR A 206 -9.62 -16.19 -3.99
C TYR A 206 -10.11 -17.56 -3.51
N HIS A 207 -9.98 -18.57 -4.38
CA HIS A 207 -10.44 -19.93 -4.13
C HIS A 207 -9.32 -20.94 -4.42
N PRO A 208 -8.45 -21.24 -3.45
CA PRO A 208 -7.49 -22.33 -3.58
C PRO A 208 -8.22 -23.67 -3.66
N THR A 209 -8.14 -24.31 -4.84
CA THR A 209 -8.80 -25.61 -5.14
C THR A 209 -7.83 -26.80 -5.18
N SER A 210 -6.53 -26.55 -4.98
CA SER A 210 -5.48 -27.58 -4.91
C SER A 210 -4.63 -27.43 -3.64
N TRP A 211 -3.74 -28.39 -3.37
CA TRP A 211 -2.83 -28.30 -2.24
C TRP A 211 -1.98 -27.03 -2.35
N ASN A 212 -2.10 -26.14 -1.36
CA ASN A 212 -1.41 -24.86 -1.33
C ASN A 212 -0.61 -24.73 -0.02
N ILE A 213 0.68 -24.42 -0.13
CA ILE A 213 1.55 -24.05 0.99
C ILE A 213 2.06 -22.66 0.68
N SER A 214 1.86 -21.70 1.58
CA SER A 214 2.25 -20.32 1.37
C SER A 214 2.56 -19.61 2.68
N SER A 215 3.21 -18.46 2.59
CA SER A 215 3.57 -17.65 3.77
C SER A 215 3.64 -16.17 3.46
N GLY A 216 3.44 -15.33 4.46
CA GLY A 216 3.51 -13.87 4.29
C GLY A 216 2.22 -13.18 4.73
N ILE A 217 1.92 -12.06 4.07
CA ILE A 217 0.72 -11.25 4.23
C ILE A 217 -0.13 -11.45 2.99
N LEU A 218 -1.33 -11.99 3.16
CA LEU A 218 -2.31 -12.17 2.10
C LEU A 218 -3.46 -11.19 2.28
N ILE A 219 -3.66 -10.30 1.33
CA ILE A 219 -4.84 -9.43 1.26
C ILE A 219 -5.78 -9.96 0.18
N VAL A 220 -7.06 -10.16 0.52
CA VAL A 220 -8.11 -10.55 -0.42
C VAL A 220 -9.18 -9.48 -0.44
N ASN A 221 -9.22 -8.69 -1.52
CA ASN A 221 -10.29 -7.74 -1.81
C ASN A 221 -11.47 -8.47 -2.47
N GLY A 222 -12.12 -9.32 -1.67
CA GLY A 222 -13.17 -10.24 -2.09
C GLY A 222 -13.29 -11.38 -1.07
N ASP A 223 -13.86 -12.49 -1.51
CA ASP A 223 -14.10 -13.66 -0.66
C ASP A 223 -12.91 -14.63 -0.70
N LEU A 224 -12.56 -15.23 0.43
CA LEU A 224 -11.56 -16.29 0.56
C LEU A 224 -12.20 -17.63 0.89
N HIS A 225 -12.27 -18.52 -0.11
CA HIS A 225 -12.90 -19.83 0.00
C HIS A 225 -11.83 -20.93 -0.09
N CYS A 226 -11.45 -21.52 1.05
CA CYS A 226 -10.46 -22.61 1.06
C CYS A 226 -11.16 -23.97 0.99
N SER A 227 -11.22 -24.58 -0.19
CA SER A 227 -11.84 -25.91 -0.38
C SER A 227 -10.84 -27.05 -0.60
N ALA A 228 -9.53 -26.77 -0.46
CA ALA A 228 -8.46 -27.75 -0.59
C ALA A 228 -7.55 -27.77 0.65
N HIS A 229 -6.53 -28.63 0.63
CA HIS A 229 -5.51 -28.60 1.68
C HIS A 229 -4.71 -27.31 1.58
N VAL A 230 -4.87 -26.41 2.54
CA VAL A 230 -4.16 -25.11 2.58
C VAL A 230 -3.34 -25.06 3.85
N ASN A 231 -2.04 -24.83 3.75
CA ASN A 231 -1.17 -24.51 4.88
C ASN A 231 -0.62 -23.10 4.67
N PHE A 232 -1.02 -22.15 5.52
CA PHE A 232 -0.58 -20.76 5.42
C PHE A 232 0.14 -20.34 6.70
N THR A 233 1.29 -19.70 6.57
CA THR A 233 2.03 -19.14 7.71
C THR A 233 2.19 -17.63 7.56
N GLY A 234 1.48 -16.85 8.36
CA GLY A 234 1.55 -15.39 8.35
C GLY A 234 0.22 -14.71 8.67
N LEU A 235 -0.05 -13.59 8.02
CA LEU A 235 -1.25 -12.79 8.23
C LEU A 235 -2.18 -12.87 7.01
N ILE A 236 -3.47 -13.07 7.23
CA ILE A 236 -4.50 -13.00 6.19
C ILE A 236 -5.48 -11.88 6.53
N TYR A 237 -5.78 -11.02 5.56
CA TYR A 237 -6.82 -10.01 5.64
C TYR A 237 -7.83 -10.21 4.50
N VAL A 238 -9.10 -10.38 4.85
CA VAL A 238 -10.19 -10.65 3.90
C VAL A 238 -11.23 -9.53 4.02
N MET A 239 -11.48 -8.82 2.92
CA MET A 239 -12.49 -7.75 2.88
C MET A 239 -13.91 -8.27 2.69
N GLY A 240 -14.05 -9.46 2.10
CA GLY A 240 -15.31 -10.17 1.94
C GLY A 240 -15.43 -11.38 2.87
N GLU A 241 -16.07 -12.41 2.36
CA GLU A 241 -16.44 -13.61 3.08
C GLU A 241 -15.23 -14.56 3.31
N PHE A 242 -15.07 -15.12 4.51
CA PHE A 242 -14.02 -16.12 4.80
C PHE A 242 -14.61 -17.50 5.15
N PHE A 243 -14.36 -18.48 4.26
CA PHE A 243 -15.00 -19.80 4.27
C PHE A 243 -14.00 -20.95 4.05
N PRO A 244 -13.19 -21.31 5.06
CA PRO A 244 -12.40 -22.53 4.99
C PRO A 244 -13.28 -23.77 5.24
N SER A 245 -13.19 -24.75 4.33
CA SER A 245 -14.06 -25.93 4.31
C SER A 245 -13.35 -27.28 4.17
N ALA A 246 -12.05 -27.28 3.88
CA ALA A 246 -11.23 -28.48 3.81
C ALA A 246 -10.18 -28.50 4.95
N GLN A 247 -9.09 -29.25 4.77
CA GLN A 247 -7.96 -29.24 5.70
C GLN A 247 -7.15 -27.94 5.52
N THR A 248 -7.58 -26.88 6.17
CA THR A 248 -6.93 -25.56 6.13
C THR A 248 -6.24 -25.31 7.46
N ASN A 249 -4.92 -25.19 7.48
CA ASN A 249 -4.14 -24.84 8.67
C ASN A 249 -3.50 -23.47 8.45
N ILE A 250 -3.86 -22.50 9.28
CA ILE A 250 -3.30 -21.16 9.25
C ILE A 250 -2.55 -20.93 10.55
N THR A 251 -1.28 -20.57 10.47
CA THR A 251 -0.45 -20.18 11.62
C THR A 251 -0.12 -18.69 11.51
N GLY A 252 -0.51 -17.90 12.50
CA GLY A 252 -0.40 -16.43 12.51
C GLY A 252 -1.75 -15.78 12.84
N ALA A 253 -2.23 -14.84 12.03
CA ALA A 253 -3.49 -14.13 12.32
C ALA A 253 -4.39 -13.97 11.08
N VAL A 254 -5.70 -13.96 11.31
CA VAL A 254 -6.72 -13.76 10.27
C VAL A 254 -7.66 -12.62 10.66
N PHE A 255 -7.87 -11.69 9.75
CA PHE A 255 -8.82 -10.58 9.86
C PHE A 255 -9.87 -10.68 8.76
N VAL A 256 -11.15 -10.57 9.13
CA VAL A 256 -12.28 -10.59 8.18
C VAL A 256 -13.16 -9.37 8.40
N GLU A 257 -13.13 -8.44 7.44
CA GLU A 257 -13.82 -7.14 7.53
C GLU A 257 -15.33 -7.24 7.24
N ASP A 258 -15.76 -8.31 6.56
CA ASP A 258 -17.18 -8.49 6.23
C ASP A 258 -18.02 -8.70 7.51
N PRO A 259 -19.10 -7.90 7.71
CA PRO A 259 -20.04 -8.12 8.81
C PRO A 259 -20.89 -9.40 8.66
N ALA A 260 -20.84 -10.08 7.51
CA ALA A 260 -21.48 -11.38 7.35
C ALA A 260 -20.84 -12.47 8.24
N GLN A 261 -21.52 -13.62 8.33
CA GLN A 261 -21.03 -14.72 9.16
C GLN A 261 -19.77 -15.34 8.56
N THR A 262 -18.67 -15.30 9.30
CA THR A 262 -17.48 -16.11 8.99
C THR A 262 -17.74 -17.57 9.33
N HIS A 263 -17.45 -18.50 8.42
CA HIS A 263 -17.79 -19.91 8.58
C HIS A 263 -16.59 -20.83 8.46
N LEU A 264 -16.17 -21.41 9.58
CA LEU A 264 -15.12 -22.43 9.60
C LEU A 264 -15.78 -23.82 9.59
N SER A 265 -15.34 -24.66 8.67
CA SER A 265 -15.88 -26.01 8.48
C SER A 265 -14.78 -27.04 8.16
N GLY A 266 -15.14 -28.31 8.05
CA GLY A 266 -14.18 -29.38 7.74
C GLY A 266 -13.14 -29.58 8.83
N HIS A 267 -11.85 -29.45 8.49
CA HIS A 267 -10.72 -29.54 9.42
C HIS A 267 -9.92 -28.23 9.44
N ALA A 268 -10.63 -27.10 9.36
CA ALA A 268 -10.00 -25.77 9.38
C ALA A 268 -9.45 -25.43 10.78
N SER A 269 -8.16 -25.18 10.91
CA SER A 269 -7.49 -24.74 12.12
C SER A 269 -6.79 -23.41 11.91
N ILE A 270 -6.95 -22.48 12.85
CA ILE A 270 -6.22 -21.20 12.88
C ILE A 270 -5.50 -21.12 14.22
N THR A 271 -4.19 -20.97 14.21
CA THR A 271 -3.35 -20.93 15.41
C THR A 271 -2.56 -19.64 15.45
N TYR A 272 -2.72 -18.89 16.52
CA TYR A 272 -2.02 -17.64 16.74
C TYR A 272 -0.55 -17.90 17.01
N ASP A 273 0.32 -17.13 16.36
CA ASP A 273 1.77 -17.22 16.53
C ASP A 273 2.38 -15.83 16.34
N GLN A 274 2.75 -15.18 17.46
CA GLN A 274 3.37 -13.86 17.44
C GLN A 274 4.76 -13.89 16.79
N ASP A 275 5.54 -14.96 16.97
CA ASP A 275 6.88 -15.07 16.39
C ASP A 275 6.79 -15.09 14.85
N VAL A 276 5.76 -15.76 14.31
CA VAL A 276 5.44 -15.70 12.88
C VAL A 276 5.10 -14.28 12.45
N LEU A 277 4.24 -13.56 13.18
CA LEU A 277 3.87 -12.18 12.82
C LEU A 277 5.07 -11.22 12.89
N ASP A 278 5.90 -11.33 13.91
CA ASP A 278 7.11 -10.52 14.08
C ASP A 278 8.13 -10.80 12.97
N SER A 279 8.15 -12.03 12.42
CA SER A 279 9.02 -12.41 11.31
C SER A 279 8.59 -11.85 9.94
N LEU A 280 7.36 -11.31 9.81
CA LEU A 280 6.85 -10.74 8.56
C LEU A 280 7.51 -9.40 8.20
N ASN A 281 8.34 -8.82 9.08
CA ASN A 281 8.99 -7.50 8.92
C ASN A 281 8.01 -6.32 8.70
N GLY A 282 6.73 -6.48 9.03
CA GLY A 282 5.68 -5.45 8.96
C GLY A 282 4.91 -5.37 7.63
N PRO A 283 3.88 -4.49 7.51
CA PRO A 283 3.24 -4.15 6.26
C PRO A 283 4.26 -3.55 5.29
N PRO A 284 3.90 -3.37 4.00
CA PRO A 284 4.68 -2.55 3.11
C PRO A 284 5.06 -1.24 3.79
N PRO A 285 6.33 -0.78 3.68
CA PRO A 285 6.76 0.45 4.30
C PRO A 285 5.80 1.59 3.95
N THR A 286 5.20 2.18 4.98
CA THR A 286 4.34 3.36 4.82
C THR A 286 5.21 4.55 4.46
N PHE A 287 5.25 4.91 3.19
CA PHE A 287 5.81 6.19 2.76
C PHE A 287 4.70 7.25 2.85
N GLY A 288 4.67 8.00 3.94
CA GLY A 288 3.79 9.15 4.06
C GLY A 288 4.41 10.35 3.31
N ILE A 289 3.93 10.69 2.13
CA ILE A 289 4.39 11.90 1.41
C ILE A 289 3.53 13.09 1.84
N THR A 290 4.14 14.03 2.57
CA THR A 290 3.50 15.31 2.90
C THR A 290 4.24 16.46 2.23
N VAL A 291 3.57 17.15 1.30
CA VAL A 291 4.12 18.33 0.62
C VAL A 291 3.78 19.57 1.46
N PHE A 292 4.78 20.20 2.08
CA PHE A 292 4.55 21.26 3.06
C PHE A 292 4.38 22.65 2.45
N TYR A 293 4.89 22.91 1.24
CA TYR A 293 4.59 24.11 0.47
C TYR A 293 5.22 24.03 -0.92
N TRP A 294 4.62 24.75 -1.86
CA TRP A 294 5.19 24.99 -3.18
C TRP A 294 5.14 26.50 -3.45
N ARG A 295 6.23 27.04 -3.99
CA ARG A 295 6.31 28.45 -4.39
C ARG A 295 7.04 28.54 -5.72
N GLU A 296 6.28 28.73 -6.79
CA GLU A 296 6.78 29.27 -8.07
C GLU A 296 6.96 30.78 -7.99
#